data_AF-A0A3Q7N097-F1
#
_entry.id   AF-A0A3Q7N097-F1
#
_cell.length_a   1.000
_cell.length_b   1.000
_cell.length_c   1.000
_cell.angle_alpha   90.00
_cell.angle_beta   90.00
_cell.angle_gamma   90.00
#
_symmetry.space_group_name_H-M   'P 1'
#
loop_
_entity.id
_entity.type
_entity.pdbx_description
1 polymer ?
#
loop_
_entity_poly.entity_id
_entity_poly.type
_entity_poly.pdbx_seq_one_letter_code
_entity_poly.pdbx_strand_id
1 'polypeptide(L)'
;MKFFTMVILAGSVLPEARSSLLNLKSMVEGITGRNAILSFVGYGCYCGLGGHGLPMDEVDWCCHAHDCCYQKLFDLGCHPYVDHYEHTIENNTSVICSELNETECDKQTCECDKSVVLCLRNQTYNEKHRNYLNIYCQGPTPNCSIYEPPPGEVACRHFSPAPPAPP
;
A
#
# COMPACT_ATOMS: atom_id res chain seq x y z
N MET A 1 31.12 -7.04 -54.23
CA MET A 1 30.05 -6.28 -53.55
C MET A 1 29.67 -7.06 -52.30
N LYS A 2 29.99 -6.57 -51.10
CA LYS A 2 29.68 -7.23 -49.82
C LYS A 2 28.40 -6.61 -49.28
N PHE A 3 27.33 -7.40 -49.19
CA PHE A 3 26.07 -6.99 -48.58
C PHE A 3 26.25 -7.01 -47.05
N PHE A 4 26.20 -5.83 -46.42
CA PHE A 4 26.09 -5.71 -44.98
C PHE A 4 24.62 -5.93 -44.60
N THR A 5 24.29 -7.07 -44.00
CA THR A 5 22.98 -7.30 -43.40
C THR A 5 22.90 -6.51 -42.09
N MET A 6 22.15 -5.40 -42.10
CA MET A 6 21.76 -4.68 -40.89
C MET A 6 20.63 -5.46 -40.21
N VAL A 7 20.96 -6.12 -39.10
CA VAL A 7 19.96 -6.73 -38.21
C VAL A 7 19.39 -5.60 -37.34
N ILE A 8 18.22 -5.07 -37.72
CA ILE A 8 17.47 -4.13 -36.89
C ILE A 8 16.71 -4.96 -35.84
N LEU A 9 17.28 -5.03 -34.63
CA LEU A 9 16.54 -5.51 -33.46
C LEU A 9 15.57 -4.40 -33.03
N ALA A 10 14.36 -4.42 -33.58
CA ALA A 10 13.24 -3.66 -33.04
C ALA A 10 12.79 -4.34 -31.74
N GLY A 11 13.49 -4.04 -30.64
CA GLY A 11 13.02 -4.37 -29.30
C GLY A 11 11.78 -3.53 -29.01
N SER A 12 10.60 -4.16 -29.02
CA SER A 12 9.40 -3.53 -28.49
C SER A 12 9.58 -3.37 -26.98
N VAL A 13 9.86 -2.15 -26.53
CA VAL A 13 9.61 -1.76 -25.14
C VAL A 13 8.10 -1.83 -24.94
N LEU A 14 7.62 -2.94 -24.38
CA LEU A 14 6.26 -3.00 -23.87
C LEU A 14 6.20 -1.97 -22.74
N PRO A 15 5.21 -1.07 -22.71
CA PRO A 15 5.01 -0.23 -21.53
C PRO A 15 4.86 -1.16 -20.34
N GLU A 16 5.74 -1.07 -19.34
CA GLU A 16 5.49 -1.72 -18.07
C GLU A 16 4.09 -1.32 -17.61
N ALA A 17 3.22 -2.30 -17.38
CA ALA A 17 1.92 -2.04 -16.79
C ALA A 17 2.18 -1.42 -15.41
N ARG A 18 1.87 -0.14 -15.28
CA ARG A 18 2.03 0.67 -14.07
C ARG A 18 0.66 0.73 -13.39
N SER A 19 0.55 0.19 -12.18
CA SER A 19 -0.68 0.13 -11.40
C SER A 19 -0.33 0.12 -9.91
N SER A 20 -1.15 0.80 -9.10
CA SER A 20 -1.03 0.79 -7.64
C SER A 20 -0.90 -0.61 -7.04
N LEU A 21 -1.70 -1.59 -7.50
CA LEU A 21 -1.61 -2.97 -6.99
C LEU A 21 -0.24 -3.62 -7.27
N LEU A 22 0.40 -3.27 -8.38
CA LEU A 22 1.76 -3.72 -8.67
C LEU A 22 2.79 -2.98 -7.81
N ASN A 23 2.55 -1.70 -7.49
CA ASN A 23 3.36 -0.97 -6.51
C ASN A 23 3.26 -1.63 -5.12
N LEU A 24 2.04 -1.88 -4.60
CA LEU A 24 1.82 -2.56 -3.33
C LEU A 24 2.47 -3.95 -3.30
N LYS A 25 2.29 -4.75 -4.36
CA LYS A 25 2.96 -6.06 -4.49
C LYS A 25 4.48 -5.93 -4.34
N SER A 26 5.09 -4.98 -5.06
CA SER A 26 6.53 -4.74 -5.01
C SER A 26 6.98 -4.33 -3.61
N MET A 27 6.24 -3.46 -2.94
CA MET A 27 6.52 -3.05 -1.56
C MET A 27 6.43 -4.22 -0.58
N VAL A 28 5.36 -5.00 -0.64
CA VAL A 28 5.17 -6.16 0.27
C VAL A 28 6.33 -7.14 0.10
N GLU A 29 6.69 -7.48 -1.15
CA GLU A 29 7.78 -8.41 -1.43
C GLU A 29 9.13 -7.86 -0.95
N GLY A 30 9.42 -6.58 -1.20
CA GLY A 30 10.68 -5.94 -0.80
C GLY A 30 10.84 -5.75 0.71
N ILE A 31 9.75 -5.45 1.43
CA ILE A 31 9.78 -5.11 2.86
C ILE A 31 9.59 -6.33 3.75
N THR A 32 8.70 -7.26 3.38
CA THR A 32 8.41 -8.44 4.20
C THR A 32 9.21 -9.67 3.80
N GLY A 33 9.79 -9.68 2.59
CA GLY A 33 10.47 -10.85 2.01
C GLY A 33 9.51 -11.99 1.65
N ARG A 34 8.19 -11.80 1.76
CA ARG A 34 7.15 -12.79 1.45
C ARG A 34 6.54 -12.52 0.09
N ASN A 35 6.10 -13.57 -0.59
CA ASN A 35 5.36 -13.41 -1.84
C ASN A 35 4.01 -12.76 -1.53
N ALA A 36 3.75 -11.55 -2.06
CA ALA A 36 2.59 -10.76 -1.67
C ALA A 36 1.27 -11.50 -1.92
N ILE A 37 1.13 -12.08 -3.12
CA ILE A 37 -0.09 -12.76 -3.54
C ILE A 37 -0.29 -14.03 -2.73
N LEU A 38 0.74 -14.89 -2.67
CA LEU A 38 0.61 -16.18 -2.00
C LEU A 38 0.46 -16.01 -0.48
N SER A 39 1.13 -15.04 0.14
CA SER A 39 1.11 -14.92 1.60
C SER A 39 -0.07 -14.10 2.12
N PHE A 40 -0.46 -13.02 1.44
CA PHE A 40 -1.42 -12.07 2.02
C PHE A 40 -2.77 -12.02 1.32
N VAL A 41 -2.89 -12.41 0.04
CA VAL A 41 -4.22 -12.46 -0.60
C VAL A 41 -5.02 -13.63 -0.03
N GLY A 42 -6.14 -13.31 0.63
CA GLY A 42 -6.94 -14.25 1.40
C GLY A 42 -6.31 -14.61 2.74
N TYR A 43 -5.51 -13.73 3.34
CA TYR A 43 -5.05 -13.92 4.72
C TYR A 43 -6.08 -13.34 5.69
N GLY A 44 -6.53 -14.14 6.66
CA GLY A 44 -7.49 -13.71 7.66
C GLY A 44 -8.82 -13.26 7.05
N CYS A 45 -9.37 -12.15 7.55
CA CYS A 45 -10.66 -11.61 7.17
C CYS A 45 -10.60 -10.35 6.31
N TYR A 46 -9.42 -9.70 6.23
CA TYR A 46 -9.26 -8.39 5.60
C TYR A 46 -8.14 -8.33 4.58
N CYS A 47 -7.12 -9.20 4.62
CA CYS A 47 -6.08 -9.16 3.61
C CYS A 47 -6.59 -9.75 2.28
N GLY A 48 -7.10 -8.92 1.38
CA GLY A 48 -7.66 -9.35 0.10
C GLY A 48 -8.72 -8.39 -0.42
N LEU A 49 -9.66 -8.90 -1.23
CA LEU A 49 -10.79 -8.10 -1.71
C LEU A 49 -11.95 -8.16 -0.70
N GLY A 50 -12.35 -6.99 -0.23
CA GLY A 50 -13.41 -6.82 0.78
C GLY A 50 -12.94 -7.22 2.18
N GLY A 51 -13.86 -7.28 3.14
CA GLY A 51 -13.55 -7.70 4.50
C GLY A 51 -14.73 -7.48 5.44
N HIS A 52 -14.86 -8.34 6.45
CA HIS A 52 -15.87 -8.20 7.49
C HIS A 52 -15.53 -9.05 8.72
N GLY A 53 -16.21 -8.80 9.83
CA GLY A 53 -16.01 -9.53 11.08
C GLY A 53 -14.83 -8.98 11.87
N LEU A 54 -14.40 -9.72 12.89
CA LEU A 54 -13.23 -9.34 13.68
C LEU A 54 -11.94 -9.76 12.96
N PRO A 55 -10.93 -8.88 12.87
CA PRO A 55 -9.62 -9.27 12.39
C PRO A 55 -9.02 -10.39 13.25
N MET A 56 -8.38 -11.36 12.60
CA MET A 56 -7.94 -12.61 13.25
C MET A 56 -6.70 -12.46 14.12
N ASP A 57 -5.80 -11.59 13.71
CA ASP A 57 -4.53 -11.33 14.37
C ASP A 57 -3.99 -9.95 13.93
N GLU A 58 -2.80 -9.60 14.41
CA GLU A 58 -2.17 -8.31 14.12
C GLU A 58 -1.85 -8.10 12.62
N VAL A 59 -1.61 -9.18 11.86
CA VAL A 59 -1.42 -9.08 10.40
C VAL A 59 -2.73 -8.66 9.75
N ASP A 60 -3.84 -9.28 10.14
CA ASP A 60 -5.17 -8.97 9.64
C ASP A 60 -5.63 -7.56 10.06
N TRP A 61 -5.20 -7.09 11.25
CA TRP A 61 -5.41 -5.70 11.67
C TRP A 61 -4.66 -4.68 10.80
N CYS A 62 -3.46 -5.02 10.29
CA CYS A 62 -2.78 -4.17 9.30
C CYS A 62 -3.62 -4.04 8.02
N CYS A 63 -4.23 -5.13 7.56
CA CYS A 63 -5.07 -5.14 6.37
C CYS A 63 -6.38 -4.38 6.57
N HIS A 64 -7.03 -4.54 7.74
CA HIS A 64 -8.19 -3.71 8.08
C HIS A 64 -7.87 -2.21 8.09
N ALA A 65 -6.68 -1.83 8.58
CA ALA A 65 -6.21 -0.44 8.52
C ALA A 65 -6.02 0.06 7.08
N HIS A 66 -5.48 -0.81 6.21
CA HIS A 66 -5.28 -0.52 4.79
C HIS A 66 -6.61 -0.34 4.06
N ASP A 67 -7.58 -1.23 4.27
CA ASP A 67 -8.94 -1.12 3.73
C ASP A 67 -9.59 0.21 4.15
N CYS A 68 -9.45 0.58 5.42
CA CYS A 68 -9.94 1.86 5.93
C CYS A 68 -9.23 3.06 5.30
N CYS A 69 -7.93 2.95 4.99
CA CYS A 69 -7.17 3.98 4.28
C CYS A 69 -7.70 4.12 2.84
N TYR A 70 -7.87 3.00 2.14
CA TYR A 70 -8.41 2.97 0.78
C TYR A 70 -9.84 3.48 0.70
N GLN A 71 -10.69 3.18 1.69
CA GLN A 71 -12.05 3.72 1.75
C GLN A 71 -12.05 5.25 1.74
N LYS A 72 -11.16 5.88 2.51
CA LYS A 72 -11.01 7.35 2.50
C LYS A 72 -10.58 7.87 1.14
N LEU A 73 -9.70 7.16 0.44
CA LEU A 73 -9.27 7.52 -0.91
C LEU A 73 -10.41 7.41 -1.92
N PHE A 74 -11.26 6.37 -1.81
CA PHE A 74 -12.47 6.28 -2.62
C PHE A 74 -13.44 7.43 -2.35
N ASP A 75 -13.61 7.82 -1.08
CA ASP A 75 -14.47 8.96 -0.69
C ASP A 75 -13.95 10.29 -1.26
N LEU A 76 -12.63 10.40 -1.51
CA LEU A 76 -11.98 11.53 -2.18
C LEU A 76 -12.00 11.44 -3.72
N GLY A 77 -12.52 10.35 -4.30
CA GLY A 77 -12.58 10.13 -5.75
C GLY A 77 -11.29 9.59 -6.38
N CYS A 78 -10.37 9.05 -5.58
CA CYS A 78 -9.17 8.39 -6.07
C CYS A 78 -9.46 6.93 -6.48
N HIS A 79 -8.57 6.33 -7.29
CA HIS A 79 -8.65 4.93 -7.70
C HIS A 79 -7.42 4.13 -7.22
N PRO A 80 -7.28 3.89 -5.91
CA PRO A 80 -6.09 3.32 -5.29
C PRO A 80 -5.75 1.87 -5.71
N TYR A 81 -6.57 1.23 -6.54
CA TYR A 81 -6.21 -0.06 -7.17
C TYR A 81 -5.45 0.10 -8.49
N VAL A 82 -5.60 1.22 -9.19
CA VAL A 82 -5.11 1.39 -10.57
C VAL A 82 -4.21 2.61 -10.74
N ASP A 83 -4.41 3.67 -9.96
CA ASP A 83 -3.62 4.90 -10.06
C ASP A 83 -2.17 4.64 -9.63
N HIS A 84 -1.25 4.57 -10.60
CA HIS A 84 0.17 4.30 -10.33
C HIS A 84 0.83 5.46 -9.61
N TYR A 85 1.71 5.13 -8.68
CA TYR A 85 2.55 6.09 -7.98
C TYR A 85 4.02 5.63 -7.96
N GLU A 86 4.93 6.59 -7.76
CA GLU A 86 6.36 6.38 -7.69
C GLU A 86 6.83 6.21 -6.23
N HIS A 87 7.69 5.22 -6.00
CA HIS A 87 8.28 4.96 -4.68
C HIS A 87 9.68 4.36 -4.81
N THR A 88 10.44 4.41 -3.71
CA THR A 88 11.71 3.69 -3.57
C THR A 88 11.73 2.89 -2.28
N ILE A 89 12.49 1.79 -2.28
CA ILE A 89 12.74 0.97 -1.09
C ILE A 89 14.21 1.11 -0.71
N GLU A 90 14.47 1.56 0.51
CA GLU A 90 15.81 1.71 1.03
C GLU A 90 16.15 0.59 2.02
N ASN A 91 17.29 -0.06 1.79
CA ASN A 91 17.84 -1.12 2.65
C ASN A 91 16.85 -2.27 2.94
N ASN A 92 15.83 -2.50 2.10
CA ASN A 92 14.73 -3.44 2.33
C ASN A 92 13.97 -3.20 3.65
N THR A 93 14.01 -1.99 4.19
CA THR A 93 13.45 -1.69 5.51
C THR A 93 12.57 -0.45 5.55
N SER A 94 12.78 0.48 4.61
CA SER A 94 12.05 1.74 4.54
C SER A 94 11.47 1.92 3.14
N VAL A 95 10.28 2.51 3.08
CA VAL A 95 9.64 2.93 1.83
C VAL A 95 9.60 4.44 1.82
N ILE A 96 10.04 5.05 0.71
CA ILE A 96 9.96 6.49 0.47
C ILE A 96 9.00 6.72 -0.70
N CYS A 97 7.90 7.40 -0.42
CA CYS A 97 6.99 7.89 -1.44
C CYS A 97 7.65 9.07 -2.17
N SER A 98 7.67 9.00 -3.50
CA SER A 98 8.42 9.96 -4.32
C SER A 98 7.76 11.33 -4.34
N GLU A 99 8.58 12.39 -4.35
CA GLU A 99 8.14 13.76 -4.62
C GLU A 99 7.63 13.95 -6.07
N LEU A 100 7.88 12.97 -6.96
CA LEU A 100 7.33 12.95 -8.33
C LEU A 100 5.84 12.59 -8.37
N ASN A 101 5.25 12.15 -7.25
CA ASN A 101 3.81 11.93 -7.14
C ASN A 101 3.13 13.29 -7.13
N GLU A 102 2.49 13.69 -8.23
CA GLU A 102 1.96 15.05 -8.38
C GLU A 102 0.59 15.20 -7.75
N THR A 103 -0.27 14.18 -7.86
CA THR A 103 -1.64 14.25 -7.36
C THR A 103 -1.74 13.85 -5.89
N GLU A 104 -2.76 14.34 -5.21
CA GLU A 104 -3.04 13.93 -3.83
C GLU A 104 -3.38 12.44 -3.75
N CYS A 105 -4.02 11.89 -4.80
CA CYS A 105 -4.31 10.46 -4.89
C CYS A 105 -3.03 9.62 -4.94
N ASP A 106 -2.05 10.00 -5.75
CA ASP A 106 -0.78 9.27 -5.86
C ASP A 106 -0.03 9.26 -4.52
N LYS A 107 0.05 10.44 -3.88
CA LYS A 107 0.73 10.63 -2.60
C LYS A 107 0.08 9.81 -1.50
N GLN A 108 -1.23 9.92 -1.33
CA GLN A 108 -1.90 9.24 -0.24
C GLN A 108 -2.03 7.73 -0.48
N THR A 109 -2.20 7.29 -1.74
CA THR A 109 -2.17 5.84 -2.05
C THR A 109 -0.82 5.24 -1.67
N CYS A 110 0.28 5.92 -2.03
CA CYS A 110 1.62 5.48 -1.63
C CYS A 110 1.78 5.41 -0.10
N GLU A 111 1.29 6.41 0.64
CA GLU A 111 1.39 6.40 2.11
C GLU A 111 0.50 5.33 2.76
N CYS A 112 -0.69 5.05 2.21
CA CYS A 112 -1.50 3.89 2.64
C CYS A 112 -0.73 2.58 2.46
N ASP A 113 -0.14 2.37 1.29
CA ASP A 113 0.60 1.16 0.95
C ASP A 113 1.88 1.01 1.78
N LYS A 114 2.64 2.09 1.95
CA LYS A 114 3.78 2.16 2.85
C LYS A 114 3.40 1.79 4.28
N SER A 115 2.29 2.32 4.78
CA SER A 115 1.83 2.05 6.14
C SER A 115 1.54 0.56 6.36
N VAL A 116 0.79 -0.07 5.44
CA VAL A 116 0.46 -1.50 5.57
C VAL A 116 1.70 -2.37 5.48
N VAL A 117 2.62 -2.13 4.54
CA VAL A 117 3.81 -3.00 4.41
C VAL A 117 4.76 -2.92 5.61
N LEU A 118 4.89 -1.73 6.20
CA LEU A 118 5.67 -1.53 7.43
C LEU A 118 4.97 -2.15 8.65
N CYS A 119 3.63 -2.09 8.70
CA CYS A 119 2.86 -2.79 9.71
C CYS A 119 3.08 -4.31 9.60
N LEU A 120 2.86 -4.89 8.40
CA LEU A 120 3.01 -6.32 8.14
C LEU A 120 4.40 -6.85 8.52
N ARG A 121 5.46 -6.09 8.23
CA ARG A 121 6.84 -6.45 8.58
C ARG A 121 7.06 -6.64 10.08
N ASN A 122 6.33 -5.89 10.90
CA ASN A 122 6.49 -5.90 12.34
C ASN A 122 5.62 -6.95 13.04
N GLN A 123 4.81 -7.70 12.31
CA GLN A 123 3.93 -8.72 12.89
C GLN A 123 4.44 -10.13 12.70
N THR A 124 4.01 -11.02 13.61
CA THR A 124 4.24 -12.45 13.46
C THR A 124 3.22 -13.04 12.49
N TYR A 125 3.70 -13.56 11.37
CA TYR A 125 2.85 -14.19 10.36
C TYR A 125 2.39 -15.59 10.81
N ASN A 126 1.09 -15.87 10.68
CA ASN A 126 0.49 -17.16 11.03
C ASN A 126 -0.01 -17.91 9.79
N GLU A 127 0.69 -18.99 9.43
CA GLU A 127 0.36 -19.83 8.26
C GLU A 127 -1.08 -20.39 8.28
N LYS A 128 -1.71 -20.51 9.45
CA LYS A 128 -3.09 -21.03 9.56
C LYS A 128 -4.14 -20.07 9.01
N HIS A 129 -3.83 -18.78 8.92
CA HIS A 129 -4.75 -17.76 8.41
C HIS A 129 -4.60 -17.52 6.91
N ARG A 130 -3.64 -18.19 6.25
CA ARG A 130 -3.45 -18.14 4.81
C ARG A 130 -4.60 -18.84 4.06
N ASN A 131 -5.07 -18.26 2.96
CA ASN A 131 -6.22 -18.73 2.17
C ASN A 131 -7.49 -18.93 3.01
N TYR A 132 -7.68 -18.09 4.03
CA TYR A 132 -8.88 -18.11 4.84
C TYR A 132 -10.05 -17.56 4.04
N LEU A 133 -11.17 -18.28 4.01
CA LEU A 133 -12.34 -17.85 3.26
C LEU A 133 -13.17 -16.89 4.10
N ASN A 134 -13.47 -15.71 3.54
CA ASN A 134 -14.24 -14.67 4.23
C ASN A 134 -15.59 -15.17 4.77
N ILE A 135 -16.20 -16.22 4.20
CA ILE A 135 -17.45 -16.82 4.72
C ILE A 135 -17.36 -17.31 6.18
N TYR A 136 -16.14 -17.52 6.69
CA TYR A 136 -15.91 -17.95 8.06
C TYR A 136 -15.54 -16.80 9.00
N CYS A 137 -15.52 -15.57 8.50
CA CYS A 137 -15.32 -14.39 9.32
C CYS A 137 -16.57 -14.10 10.15
N GLN A 138 -16.37 -13.78 11.42
CA GLN A 138 -17.45 -13.65 12.39
C GLN A 138 -17.20 -12.46 13.31
N GLY A 139 -18.24 -12.06 14.04
CA GLY A 139 -18.19 -10.95 14.97
C GLY A 139 -18.46 -9.59 14.32
N PRO A 140 -18.39 -8.51 15.10
CA PRO A 140 -18.60 -7.16 14.59
C PRO A 140 -17.40 -6.70 13.77
N THR A 141 -17.68 -6.01 12.66
CA THR A 141 -16.67 -5.26 11.91
C THR A 141 -16.25 -4.02 12.70
N PRO A 142 -14.95 -3.84 13.00
CA PRO A 142 -14.45 -2.61 13.64
C PRO A 142 -14.69 -1.39 12.74
N ASN A 143 -14.79 -0.20 13.35
CA ASN A 143 -14.99 1.05 12.61
C ASN A 143 -13.64 1.65 12.20
N CYS A 144 -13.54 2.23 11.00
CA CYS A 144 -12.34 2.93 10.53
C CYS A 144 -11.92 4.15 11.37
N SER A 145 -12.82 4.72 12.17
CA SER A 145 -12.52 5.83 13.08
C SER A 145 -11.46 5.48 14.14
N ILE A 146 -11.19 4.19 14.39
CA ILE A 146 -10.11 3.77 15.29
C ILE A 146 -8.71 4.17 14.80
N TYR A 147 -8.56 4.48 13.52
CA TYR A 147 -7.29 4.92 12.91
C TYR A 147 -7.17 6.43 12.76
N GLU A 148 -8.18 7.19 13.16
CA GLU A 148 -8.16 8.65 13.05
C GLU A 148 -7.43 9.26 14.25
N PRO A 149 -6.58 10.28 14.03
CA PRO A 149 -6.02 11.02 15.13
C PRO A 149 -7.14 11.71 15.92
N PRO A 150 -7.03 11.78 17.26
CA PRO A 150 -8.04 12.45 18.06
C PRO A 150 -8.20 13.92 17.63
N PRO A 151 -9.43 14.49 17.69
CA PRO A 151 -9.73 15.82 17.14
C PRO A 151 -8.83 16.97 17.63
N GLY A 152 -8.18 16.83 18.79
CA GLY A 152 -7.28 17.82 19.38
C GLY A 152 -5.85 17.83 18.81
N GLU A 153 -5.38 16.77 18.17
CA GLU A 153 -4.00 16.69 17.64
C GLU A 153 -3.87 17.30 16.23
N VAL A 154 -4.95 17.30 15.45
CA VAL A 154 -4.97 17.89 14.10
C VAL A 154 -4.80 19.41 14.16
N ALA A 155 -5.31 20.07 15.20
CA ALA A 155 -5.24 21.51 15.37
C ALA A 155 -3.80 22.05 15.55
N CYS A 156 -2.89 21.28 16.15
CA CYS A 156 -1.53 21.73 16.43
C CYS A 156 -0.59 21.69 15.21
N ARG A 157 -0.88 20.84 14.21
CA ARG A 157 -0.04 20.72 13.00
C ARG A 157 -0.26 21.86 12.00
N HIS A 158 -1.43 22.50 12.00
CA HIS A 158 -1.71 23.63 11.11
C HIS A 158 -1.26 25.00 11.64
N PHE A 159 -0.77 25.08 12.89
CA PHE A 159 -0.49 26.36 13.56
C PHE A 159 0.97 26.62 13.92
N SER A 160 1.92 25.88 13.35
CA SER A 160 3.35 26.20 13.51
C SER A 160 3.82 27.10 12.37
N PRO A 161 3.87 28.45 12.52
CA PRO A 161 4.54 29.30 11.55
C PRO A 161 6.03 28.92 11.51
N ALA A 162 6.56 28.76 10.30
CA ALA A 162 7.99 28.55 10.10
C ALA A 162 8.78 29.70 10.74
N PRO A 163 9.91 29.42 11.44
CA PRO A 163 10.75 30.47 11.97
C PRO A 163 11.27 31.35 10.82
N PRO A 164 11.33 32.68 11.00
CA PRO A 164 11.85 33.57 9.97
C PRO A 164 13.32 33.23 9.66
N ALA A 165 13.66 33.21 8.37
CA ALA A 165 15.03 33.00 7.93
C ALA A 165 15.95 34.12 8.45
N PRO A 166 17.18 33.79 8.92
CA PRO A 166 18.15 34.79 9.34
C PRO A 166 18.64 35.64 8.14
N PRO A 167 19.11 36.88 8.41
CA PRO A 167 19.51 37.85 7.38
C PRO A 167 20.75 37.45 6.57
#